data_AF-A0A7K9MDZ1-F1
#
_entry.id   AF-A0A7K9MDZ1-F1
#
_cell.length_a   1.000
_cell.length_b   1.000
_cell.length_c   1.000
_cell.angle_alpha   90.00
_cell.angle_beta   90.00
_cell.angle_gamma   90.00
#
_symmetry.space_group_name_H-M   'P 1'
#
loop_
_entity.id
_entity.type
_entity.pdbx_description
1 polymer ?
#
loop_
_entity_poly.entity_id
_entity_poly.type
_entity_poly.pdbx_seq_one_letter_code
_entity_poly.pdbx_strand_id
1 'polypeptide(L)'
;QMSNGSSITKFLLLEFTDTQELQLLHFWLFLGIYLAALLGNGLIITAIACDHHLHTPMYFFLLNLSLLDLGSISTTLPKSMANSLWDTRAISYAGCAAQLFLLAFFISAELYLLTVMAYDRYVAICKPLHYGTLLGSRACVHMAAAAWGSGFLTAVL
;
A
#
# COMPACT_ATOMS: atom_id res chain seq x y z
N GLN A 1 -11.84 -48.70 5.33
CA GLN A 1 -11.94 -47.57 6.27
C GLN A 1 -11.26 -46.38 5.61
N MET A 2 -12.04 -45.45 5.06
CA MET A 2 -11.56 -44.29 4.30
C MET A 2 -11.22 -43.15 5.27
N SER A 3 -10.01 -42.61 5.16
CA SER A 3 -9.65 -41.30 5.68
C SER A 3 -9.02 -40.50 4.54
N ASN A 4 -9.86 -40.01 3.63
CA ASN A 4 -9.48 -38.97 2.67
C ASN A 4 -9.44 -37.63 3.43
N GLY A 5 -8.32 -37.35 4.09
CA GLY A 5 -8.03 -36.03 4.61
C GLY A 5 -7.64 -35.11 3.46
N SER A 6 -8.62 -34.57 2.72
CA SER A 6 -8.34 -33.48 1.78
C SER A 6 -8.03 -32.21 2.58
N SER A 7 -6.75 -32.01 2.87
CA SER A 7 -6.23 -30.71 3.30
C SER A 7 -6.59 -29.68 2.22
N ILE A 8 -7.48 -28.74 2.54
CA ILE A 8 -7.85 -27.62 1.67
C ILE A 8 -6.62 -26.69 1.62
N THR A 9 -5.72 -26.96 0.67
CA THR A 9 -4.40 -26.33 0.59
C THR A 9 -4.32 -25.26 -0.51
N LYS A 10 -5.48 -24.91 -1.11
CA LYS A 10 -5.59 -23.92 -2.19
C LYS A 10 -6.85 -23.09 -1.96
N PHE A 11 -6.67 -21.81 -1.67
CA PHE A 11 -7.75 -20.83 -1.73
C PHE A 11 -7.98 -20.47 -3.20
N LEU A 12 -9.17 -20.79 -3.70
CA LEU A 12 -9.65 -20.37 -5.01
C LEU A 12 -10.15 -18.92 -4.88
N LEU A 13 -9.42 -17.97 -5.45
CA LEU A 13 -9.94 -16.63 -5.69
C LEU A 13 -11.08 -16.77 -6.70
N LEU A 14 -12.31 -16.54 -6.21
CA LEU A 14 -13.58 -16.76 -6.90
C LEU A 14 -13.58 -16.09 -8.30
N GLU A 15 -14.05 -16.82 -9.30
CA GLU A 15 -14.25 -16.37 -10.68
C GLU A 15 -15.05 -15.07 -10.74
N PHE A 16 -14.41 -13.97 -11.17
CA PHE A 16 -15.13 -12.89 -11.83
C PHE A 16 -15.18 -13.19 -13.33
N THR A 17 -16.11 -14.09 -13.71
CA THR A 17 -16.73 -14.24 -15.04
C THR A 17 -16.04 -15.18 -16.05
N ASP A 18 -16.88 -16.09 -16.59
CA ASP A 18 -16.61 -17.25 -17.46
C ASP A 18 -16.29 -16.89 -18.93
N THR A 19 -15.84 -15.66 -19.21
CA THR A 19 -15.61 -15.17 -20.57
C THR A 19 -14.18 -14.67 -20.75
N GLN A 20 -13.41 -15.33 -21.62
CA GLN A 20 -12.01 -15.05 -21.95
C GLN A 20 -11.76 -13.58 -22.35
N GLU A 21 -12.74 -12.95 -23.00
CA GLU A 21 -12.75 -11.52 -23.34
C GLU A 21 -12.72 -10.60 -22.10
N LEU A 22 -13.43 -10.99 -21.02
CA LEU A 22 -13.51 -10.20 -19.80
C LEU A 22 -12.22 -10.29 -18.98
N GLN A 23 -11.53 -11.43 -18.99
CA GLN A 23 -10.22 -11.60 -18.37
C GLN A 23 -9.16 -10.71 -19.03
N LEU A 24 -9.13 -10.66 -20.36
CA LEU A 24 -8.25 -9.76 -21.11
C LEU A 24 -8.52 -8.29 -20.77
N LEU A 25 -9.79 -7.90 -20.68
CA LEU A 25 -10.17 -6.54 -20.29
C LEU A 25 -9.72 -6.21 -18.86
N HIS A 26 -9.89 -7.13 -17.91
CA HIS A 26 -9.39 -6.98 -16.54
C HIS A 26 -7.87 -6.83 -16.50
N PHE A 27 -7.14 -7.64 -17.28
CA PHE A 27 -5.68 -7.55 -17.36
C PHE A 27 -5.22 -6.17 -17.84
N TRP A 28 -5.79 -5.67 -18.94
CA TRP A 28 -5.44 -4.34 -19.47
C TRP A 28 -5.83 -3.22 -18.52
N LEU A 29 -6.98 -3.32 -17.85
CA LEU A 29 -7.41 -2.36 -16.84
C LEU A 29 -6.44 -2.33 -15.65
N PHE A 30 -6.09 -3.48 -15.07
CA PHE A 30 -5.13 -3.56 -13.97
C PHE A 30 -3.72 -3.11 -14.38
N LEU A 31 -3.29 -3.41 -15.61
CA LEU A 31 -2.03 -2.92 -16.16
C LEU A 31 -2.01 -1.40 -16.27
N GLY A 32 -3.10 -0.81 -16.77
CA GLY A 32 -3.26 0.64 -16.87
C GLY A 32 -3.21 1.31 -15.50
N ILE A 33 -3.94 0.78 -14.52
CA ILE A 33 -3.93 1.27 -13.13
C ILE A 33 -2.52 1.14 -12.53
N TYR A 34 -1.85 0.01 -12.73
CA TYR A 34 -0.48 -0.22 -12.25
C TYR A 34 0.50 0.81 -12.80
N LEU A 35 0.51 1.02 -14.12
CA LEU A 35 1.40 1.97 -14.78
C LEU A 35 1.09 3.40 -14.36
N ALA A 36 -0.19 3.77 -14.31
CA ALA A 36 -0.61 5.11 -13.88
C ALA A 36 -0.19 5.40 -12.45
N ALA A 37 -0.37 4.46 -11.53
CA ALA A 37 0.03 4.62 -10.14
C ALA A 37 1.56 4.60 -9.95
N LEU A 38 2.28 3.76 -10.71
CA LEU A 38 3.75 3.73 -10.72
C LEU A 38 4.32 5.06 -11.19
N LEU A 39 3.78 5.59 -12.30
CA LEU A 39 4.16 6.90 -12.83
C LEU A 39 3.78 8.01 -11.85
N GLY A 40 2.56 8.02 -11.32
CA GLY A 40 2.08 9.03 -10.38
C GLY A 40 2.94 9.11 -9.12
N ASN A 41 3.11 7.98 -8.43
CA ASN A 41 3.94 7.93 -7.21
C ASN A 41 5.43 8.13 -7.50
N GLY A 42 5.94 7.63 -8.62
CA GLY A 42 7.31 7.88 -9.05
C GLY A 42 7.58 9.36 -9.34
N LEU A 43 6.64 10.06 -9.96
CA LEU A 43 6.71 11.51 -10.20
C LEU A 43 6.70 12.29 -8.88
N ILE A 44 5.87 11.90 -7.91
CA ILE A 44 5.85 12.54 -6.57
C ILE A 44 7.21 12.39 -5.90
N ILE A 45 7.77 11.17 -5.85
CA ILE A 45 9.08 10.90 -5.28
C ILE A 45 10.17 11.73 -5.99
N THR A 46 10.15 11.74 -7.32
CA THR A 46 11.14 12.47 -8.13
C THR A 46 11.02 13.98 -7.93
N ALA A 47 9.81 14.53 -7.87
CA ALA A 47 9.57 15.94 -7.62
C ALA A 47 10.10 16.38 -6.24
N ILE A 48 9.87 15.56 -5.21
CA ILE A 48 10.40 15.81 -3.86
C ILE A 48 11.93 15.71 -3.84
N ALA A 49 12.52 14.75 -4.58
CA ALA A 49 13.97 14.57 -4.64
C ALA A 49 14.69 15.68 -5.42
N CYS A 50 14.07 16.22 -6.46
CA CYS A 50 14.64 17.27 -7.30
C CYS A 50 14.56 18.67 -6.66
N ASP A 51 13.57 18.92 -5.79
CA ASP A 51 13.34 20.25 -5.23
C ASP A 51 13.72 20.32 -3.74
N HIS A 52 14.94 20.79 -3.49
CA HIS A 52 15.47 20.95 -2.14
C HIS A 52 14.74 22.03 -1.31
N HIS A 53 13.98 22.93 -1.95
CA HIS A 53 13.21 23.98 -1.29
C HIS A 53 11.86 23.48 -0.74
N LEU A 54 11.46 22.25 -1.10
CA LEU A 54 10.22 21.59 -0.67
C LEU A 54 10.39 20.78 0.64
N HIS A 55 11.44 20.97 1.44
CA HIS A 55 11.62 20.25 2.72
C HIS A 55 10.68 20.73 3.84
N THR A 56 9.37 20.70 3.60
CA THR A 56 8.35 20.83 4.66
C THR A 56 7.94 19.45 5.18
N PRO A 57 7.53 19.33 6.46
CA PRO A 57 7.06 18.08 7.08
C PRO A 57 6.08 17.28 6.22
N MET A 58 5.18 17.97 5.53
CA MET A 58 4.18 17.39 4.66
C MET A 58 4.77 16.60 3.49
N TYR A 59 5.84 17.09 2.84
CA TYR A 59 6.47 16.36 1.72
C TYR A 59 7.20 15.10 2.20
N PHE A 60 7.75 15.11 3.42
CA PHE A 60 8.29 13.90 4.02
C PHE A 60 7.21 12.83 4.23
N PHE A 61 6.02 13.22 4.68
CA PHE A 61 4.89 12.28 4.79
C PHE A 61 4.37 11.82 3.43
N LEU A 62 4.29 12.71 2.43
CA LEU A 62 3.94 12.34 1.05
C LEU A 62 4.92 11.33 0.46
N LEU A 63 6.23 11.48 0.71
CA LEU A 63 7.22 10.50 0.29
C LEU A 63 6.94 9.12 0.91
N ASN A 64 6.65 9.06 2.21
CA ASN A 64 6.29 7.80 2.88
C ASN A 64 4.99 7.20 2.31
N LEU A 65 3.99 8.05 2.04
CA LEU A 65 2.72 7.64 1.45
C LEU A 65 2.92 7.03 0.06
N SER A 66 3.68 7.70 -0.81
CA SER A 66 4.00 7.17 -2.14
C SER A 66 4.80 5.86 -2.10
N LEU A 67 5.65 5.65 -1.09
CA LEU A 67 6.34 4.36 -0.89
C LEU A 67 5.36 3.26 -0.47
N LEU A 68 4.40 3.54 0.40
CA LEU A 68 3.35 2.59 0.78
C LEU A 68 2.45 2.24 -0.41
N ASP A 69 2.04 3.22 -1.20
CA ASP A 69 1.21 3.02 -2.40
C ASP A 69 1.91 2.10 -3.41
N LEU A 70 3.19 2.36 -3.68
CA LEU A 70 3.99 1.50 -4.56
C LEU A 70 4.12 0.08 -4.01
N GLY A 71 4.29 -0.08 -2.70
CA GLY A 71 4.34 -1.39 -2.04
C GLY A 71 3.00 -2.15 -2.12
N SER A 72 1.89 -1.47 -1.83
CA SER A 72 0.53 -2.02 -1.90
C SER A 72 0.18 -2.51 -3.31
N ILE A 73 0.50 -1.69 -4.30
CA ILE A 73 0.21 -1.96 -5.71
C ILE A 73 1.12 -3.07 -6.26
N SER A 74 2.40 -3.08 -5.87
CA SER A 74 3.36 -4.13 -6.25
C SER A 74 3.04 -5.50 -5.64
N THR A 75 2.40 -5.55 -4.47
CA THR A 75 2.00 -6.81 -3.85
C THR A 75 0.67 -7.35 -4.38
N THR A 76 -0.26 -6.47 -4.77
CA THR A 76 -1.61 -6.87 -5.17
C THR A 76 -1.75 -7.07 -6.68
N LEU A 77 -1.25 -6.14 -7.50
CA LEU A 77 -1.52 -6.12 -8.94
C LEU A 77 -0.75 -7.19 -9.73
N PRO A 78 0.57 -7.39 -9.56
CA PRO A 78 1.30 -8.43 -10.31
C PRO A 78 0.74 -9.83 -10.09
N LYS A 79 0.20 -10.10 -8.90
CA LYS A 79 -0.38 -11.39 -8.55
C LYS A 79 -1.76 -11.59 -9.16
N SER A 80 -2.59 -10.55 -9.17
CA SER A 80 -3.87 -10.54 -9.92
C SER A 80 -3.64 -10.75 -11.42
N MET A 81 -2.63 -10.07 -11.99
CA MET A 81 -2.27 -10.17 -13.40
C MET A 81 -1.69 -11.54 -13.76
N ALA A 82 -0.82 -12.10 -12.93
CA ALA A 82 -0.29 -13.45 -13.11
C ALA A 82 -1.40 -14.51 -13.04
N ASN A 83 -2.36 -14.35 -12.13
CA ASN A 83 -3.51 -15.24 -12.01
C ASN A 83 -4.43 -15.17 -13.24
N SER A 84 -4.58 -13.99 -13.87
CA SER A 84 -5.35 -13.83 -15.09
C SER A 84 -4.65 -14.37 -16.35
N LEU A 85 -3.32 -14.39 -16.39
CA LEU A 85 -2.53 -14.81 -17.56
C LEU A 85 -2.26 -16.32 -17.59
N TRP A 86 -2.05 -16.95 -16.43
CA TRP A 86 -1.47 -18.29 -16.37
C TRP A 86 -2.47 -19.39 -16.01
N ASP A 87 -3.76 -19.05 -15.83
CA ASP A 87 -4.88 -19.92 -15.40
C ASP A 87 -4.54 -20.87 -14.22
N THR A 88 -3.46 -20.56 -13.50
CA THR A 88 -2.93 -21.36 -12.39
C THR A 88 -3.45 -20.73 -11.12
N ARG A 89 -4.68 -21.12 -10.77
CA ARG A 89 -5.44 -20.68 -9.58
C ARG A 89 -4.83 -21.13 -8.23
N ALA A 90 -3.55 -21.51 -8.21
CA ALA A 90 -2.89 -22.14 -7.08
C ALA A 90 -1.91 -21.17 -6.41
N ILE A 91 -2.45 -20.31 -5.54
CA ILE A 91 -1.63 -19.62 -4.55
C ILE A 91 -1.37 -20.58 -3.38
N SER A 92 -0.11 -20.73 -2.98
CA SER A 92 0.24 -21.45 -1.76
C SER A 92 -0.39 -20.77 -0.55
N TYR A 93 -0.80 -21.54 0.46
CA TYR A 93 -1.36 -20.98 1.70
C TYR A 93 -0.47 -19.88 2.30
N ALA A 94 0.85 -20.11 2.35
CA ALA A 94 1.82 -19.11 2.79
C ALA A 94 1.84 -17.84 1.91
N GLY A 95 1.70 -17.99 0.59
CA GLY A 95 1.63 -16.86 -0.34
C GLY A 95 0.32 -16.07 -0.25
N CYS A 96 -0.79 -16.69 0.14
CA CYS A 96 -2.06 -16.02 0.42
C CYS A 96 -1.96 -15.26 1.75
N ALA A 97 -1.48 -15.92 2.80
CA ALA A 97 -1.28 -15.30 4.11
C ALA A 97 -0.33 -14.10 4.04
N ALA A 98 0.80 -14.22 3.33
CA ALA A 98 1.73 -13.11 3.14
C ALA A 98 1.10 -11.93 2.37
N GLN A 99 0.25 -12.21 1.36
CA GLN A 99 -0.42 -11.16 0.60
C GLN A 99 -1.46 -10.41 1.44
N LEU A 100 -2.29 -11.14 2.21
CA LEU A 100 -3.25 -10.53 3.13
C LEU A 100 -2.56 -9.71 4.21
N PHE A 101 -1.48 -10.25 4.78
CA PHE A 101 -0.67 -9.56 5.77
C PHE A 101 -0.08 -8.26 5.22
N LEU A 102 0.56 -8.31 4.05
CA LEU A 102 1.14 -7.12 3.42
C LEU A 102 0.07 -6.09 3.05
N LEU A 103 -1.08 -6.53 2.53
CA LEU A 103 -2.19 -5.63 2.22
C LEU A 103 -2.73 -4.93 3.47
N ALA A 104 -2.99 -5.67 4.55
CA ALA A 104 -3.44 -5.12 5.82
C ALA A 104 -2.40 -4.13 6.41
N PHE A 105 -1.11 -4.48 6.29
CA PHE A 105 -0.01 -3.61 6.70
C PHE A 105 0.03 -2.30 5.91
N PHE A 106 -0.02 -2.35 4.58
CA PHE A 106 0.02 -1.15 3.76
C PHE A 106 -1.19 -0.25 4.00
N ILE A 107 -2.41 -0.80 4.02
CA ILE A 107 -3.64 -0.02 4.24
C ILE A 107 -3.63 0.63 5.63
N SER A 108 -3.26 -0.10 6.68
CA SER A 108 -3.22 0.45 8.03
C SER A 108 -2.16 1.54 8.16
N ALA A 109 -0.95 1.32 7.64
CA ALA A 109 0.11 2.33 7.63
C ALA A 109 -0.29 3.58 6.83
N GLU A 110 -0.98 3.43 5.70
CA GLU A 110 -1.51 4.53 4.88
C GLU A 110 -2.50 5.38 5.70
N LEU A 111 -3.46 4.75 6.37
CA LEU A 111 -4.43 5.43 7.22
C LEU A 111 -3.76 6.18 8.38
N TYR A 112 -2.75 5.59 9.02
CA TYR A 112 -2.00 6.27 10.07
C TYR A 112 -1.22 7.48 9.54
N LEU A 113 -0.57 7.37 8.36
CA LEU A 113 0.12 8.49 7.74
C LEU A 113 -0.85 9.61 7.33
N LEU A 114 -1.99 9.27 6.72
CA LEU A 114 -3.03 10.26 6.39
C LEU A 114 -3.54 10.99 7.63
N THR A 115 -3.68 10.27 8.76
CA THR A 115 -4.07 10.85 10.05
C THR A 115 -3.00 11.83 10.56
N VAL A 116 -1.72 11.46 10.47
CA VAL A 116 -0.60 12.33 10.85
C VAL A 116 -0.55 13.57 9.95
N MET A 117 -0.80 13.44 8.65
CA MET A 117 -0.86 14.57 7.71
C MET A 117 -2.03 15.50 8.01
N ALA A 118 -3.21 14.96 8.34
CA ALA A 118 -4.35 15.76 8.78
C ALA A 118 -4.04 16.51 10.08
N TYR A 119 -3.36 15.85 11.02
CA TYR A 119 -2.89 16.48 12.26
C TYR A 119 -1.86 17.58 12.02
N ASP A 120 -0.89 17.36 11.13
CA ASP A 120 0.08 18.38 10.69
C ASP A 120 -0.63 19.65 10.18
N ARG A 121 -1.60 19.49 9.26
CA ARG A 121 -2.39 20.61 8.73
C ARG A 121 -3.22 21.29 9.81
N TYR A 122 -3.81 20.53 10.73
CA TYR A 122 -4.55 21.08 11.86
C TYR A 122 -3.66 21.96 12.76
N VAL A 123 -2.48 21.48 13.16
CA VAL A 123 -1.55 22.23 14.01
C VAL A 123 -1.02 23.47 13.28
N ALA A 124 -0.75 23.37 11.98
CA ALA A 124 -0.33 24.51 11.16
C ALA A 124 -1.36 25.66 11.17
N ILE A 125 -2.65 25.33 11.11
CA ILE A 125 -3.75 26.32 11.08
C ILE A 125 -4.08 26.82 12.49
N CYS A 126 -4.26 25.92 13.46
CA CYS A 126 -4.77 26.26 14.77
C CYS A 126 -3.70 26.77 15.74
N LYS A 127 -2.41 26.45 15.51
CA LYS A 127 -1.30 26.79 16.41
C LYS A 127 -0.02 27.21 15.65
N PRO A 128 -0.08 28.24 14.77
CA PRO A 128 1.03 28.62 13.89
C PRO A 128 2.32 28.99 14.66
N LEU A 129 2.20 29.70 15.80
CA LEU A 129 3.38 30.09 16.61
C LEU A 129 4.14 28.90 17.22
N HIS A 130 3.47 27.77 17.45
CA HIS A 130 4.05 26.58 18.06
C HIS A 130 4.37 25.49 17.02
N TYR A 131 4.02 25.71 15.74
CA TYR A 131 4.23 24.72 14.70
C TYR A 131 5.70 24.31 14.55
N GLY A 132 6.62 25.27 14.57
CA GLY A 132 8.06 25.00 14.42
C GLY A 132 8.67 24.21 15.58
N THR A 133 8.10 24.31 16.79
CA THR A 133 8.57 23.55 17.96
C THR A 133 7.92 22.17 18.07
N LEU A 134 6.66 22.01 17.68
CA LEU A 134 5.97 20.72 17.66
C LEU A 134 6.32 19.86 16.44
N LEU A 135 6.42 20.44 15.24
CA LEU A 135 6.70 19.73 13.98
C LEU A 135 8.13 19.98 13.49
N GLY A 136 9.09 19.73 14.37
CA GLY A 136 10.49 19.62 13.97
C GLY A 136 10.77 18.36 13.14
N SER A 137 11.87 18.37 12.38
CA SER A 137 12.30 17.22 11.55
C SER A 137 12.39 15.91 12.35
N ARG A 138 12.89 15.94 13.60
CA ARG A 138 12.97 14.75 14.46
C ARG A 138 11.59 14.22 14.85
N ALA A 139 10.66 15.11 15.18
CA ALA A 139 9.28 14.74 15.49
C ALA A 139 8.59 14.08 14.29
N CYS A 140 8.83 14.59 13.07
CA CYS A 140 8.30 13.98 11.84
C CYS A 140 8.81 12.55 11.64
N VAL A 141 10.10 12.31 11.85
CA VAL A 141 10.69 10.97 11.77
C VAL A 141 10.07 10.03 12.81
N HIS A 142 9.89 10.49 14.06
CA HIS A 142 9.25 9.69 15.11
C HIS A 142 7.77 9.38 14.79
N MET A 143 7.02 10.35 14.27
CA MET A 143 5.62 10.15 13.87
C MET A 143 5.49 9.18 12.70
N ALA A 144 6.37 9.28 11.70
CA ALA A 144 6.42 8.30 10.61
C ALA A 144 6.76 6.91 11.15
N ALA A 145 7.83 6.77 11.93
CA ALA A 145 8.20 5.49 12.52
C ALA A 145 7.06 4.88 13.37
N ALA A 146 6.32 5.71 14.10
CA ALA A 146 5.14 5.29 14.85
C ALA A 146 4.02 4.80 13.91
N ALA A 147 3.74 5.50 12.80
CA ALA A 147 2.73 5.10 11.82
C ALA A 147 3.08 3.76 11.13
N TRP A 148 4.35 3.58 10.76
CA TRP A 148 4.84 2.31 10.21
C TRP A 148 4.75 1.18 11.25
N GLY A 149 5.13 1.45 12.50
CA GLY A 149 5.07 0.49 13.60
C GLY A 149 3.63 0.11 13.98
N SER A 150 2.71 1.07 14.02
CA SER A 150 1.29 0.82 14.31
C SER A 150 0.62 0.08 13.16
N GLY A 151 0.97 0.39 11.91
CA GLY A 151 0.51 -0.38 10.76
C GLY A 151 0.97 -1.84 10.83
N PHE A 152 2.24 -2.07 11.19
CA PHE A 152 2.77 -3.41 11.40
C PHE A 152 2.02 -4.15 12.51
N LEU A 153 1.84 -3.51 13.67
CA LEU A 153 1.13 -4.11 14.78
C LEU A 153 -0.31 -4.47 14.40
N THR A 154 -1.00 -3.59 13.67
CA THR A 154 -2.38 -3.82 13.19
C THR A 154 -2.47 -4.98 12.21
N ALA A 155 -1.44 -5.20 11.40
CA ALA A 155 -1.41 -6.33 10.48
C ALA A 155 -1.12 -7.67 11.15
N VAL A 156 -0.43 -7.64 12.31
CA VAL A 156 -0.06 -8.85 13.07
C VAL A 156 -1.17 -9.33 14.00
N LEU A 157 -1.98 -8.40 14.55
CA LEU A 157 -2.92 -8.63 15.65
C LEU A 157 -4.32 -8.98 15.14
#